data_AF-A0A1M4MNP6-F1
#
_entry.id   AF-A0A1M4MNP6-F1
#
_cell.length_a   1.000
_cell.length_b   1.000
_cell.length_c   1.000
_cell.angle_alpha   90.00
_cell.angle_beta   90.00
_cell.angle_gamma   90.00
#
_symmetry.space_group_name_H-M   'P 1'
#
loop_
_entity.id
_entity.type
_entity.pdbx_description
1 polymer ?
#
loop_
_entity_poly.entity_id
_entity_poly.type
_entity_poly.pdbx_seq_one_letter_code
_entity_poly.pdbx_strand_id
1 'polypeptide(L)'
;MVVMSEMTSIKIATEVKDRLNHLKVHPRETYSDLIARLASCVQTEQTPWYIPLIHVRIQGVVRELRRPIEISIEMDEGEYIMYNHEYRLLVVAPDLSEGLKDIIDEFEENWNDFVQQDESVLLGSAIDLRRKFLALLSEEA
;
A
#
# COMPACT_ATOMS: atom_id res chain seq x y z
N MET A 1 -44.62 -10.35 -2.67
CA MET A 1 -44.00 -11.31 -3.60
C MET A 1 -42.66 -11.69 -2.99
N VAL A 2 -42.54 -12.88 -2.40
CA VAL A 2 -41.29 -13.30 -1.76
C VAL A 2 -40.39 -13.85 -2.87
N VAL A 3 -39.26 -13.19 -3.12
CA VAL A 3 -38.23 -13.69 -4.03
C VAL A 3 -37.56 -14.86 -3.32
N MET A 4 -37.88 -16.08 -3.74
CA MET A 4 -37.13 -17.26 -3.32
C MET A 4 -35.76 -17.21 -4.01
N SER A 5 -34.71 -16.86 -3.27
CA SER A 5 -33.33 -17.08 -3.74
C SER A 5 -33.14 -18.56 -4.01
N GLU A 6 -32.76 -18.91 -5.24
CA GLU A 6 -32.37 -20.27 -5.61
C GLU A 6 -31.21 -20.71 -4.71
N MET A 7 -31.45 -21.70 -3.83
CA MET A 7 -30.41 -22.27 -2.98
C MET A 7 -29.64 -23.33 -3.75
N THR A 8 -28.49 -22.95 -4.32
CA THR A 8 -27.51 -23.91 -4.81
C THR A 8 -26.79 -24.56 -3.63
N SER A 9 -26.87 -25.89 -3.52
CA SER A 9 -26.13 -26.62 -2.47
C SER A 9 -24.73 -26.98 -2.94
N ILE A 10 -23.73 -26.72 -2.10
CA ILE A 10 -22.33 -27.09 -2.33
C ILE A 10 -21.97 -28.15 -1.30
N LYS A 11 -21.38 -29.26 -1.75
CA LYS A 11 -20.82 -30.27 -0.84
C LYS A 11 -19.46 -29.79 -0.34
N ILE A 12 -19.27 -29.83 0.98
CA ILE A 12 -18.01 -29.50 1.63
C ILE A 12 -17.55 -30.68 2.48
N ALA A 13 -16.24 -30.77 2.72
CA ALA A 13 -15.67 -31.77 3.62
C ALA A 13 -16.15 -31.56 5.07
N THR A 14 -16.31 -32.65 5.83
CA THR A 14 -16.75 -32.61 7.23
C THR A 14 -15.85 -31.72 8.09
N GLU A 15 -14.54 -31.81 7.89
CA GLU A 15 -13.57 -30.96 8.60
C GLU A 15 -13.81 -29.47 8.37
N VAL A 16 -14.14 -29.08 7.12
CA VAL A 16 -14.46 -27.69 6.78
C VAL A 16 -15.75 -27.25 7.47
N LYS A 17 -16.77 -28.12 7.48
CA LYS A 17 -18.03 -27.85 8.20
C LYS A 17 -17.79 -27.64 9.69
N ASP A 18 -16.96 -28.47 10.32
CA ASP A 18 -16.65 -28.37 11.74
C ASP A 18 -15.92 -27.07 12.04
N ARG A 19 -14.92 -26.69 11.22
CA ARG A 19 -14.24 -25.40 11.34
C ARG A 19 -15.22 -24.22 11.22
N LEU A 20 -16.10 -24.24 10.23
CA LEU A 20 -17.12 -23.19 10.07
C LEU A 20 -18.05 -23.09 11.28
N ASN A 21 -18.40 -24.21 11.93
CA ASN A 21 -19.23 -24.18 13.14
C ASN A 21 -18.53 -23.50 14.33
N HIS A 22 -17.22 -23.68 14.47
CA HIS A 22 -16.45 -23.01 15.53
C HIS A 22 -16.29 -21.50 15.30
N LEU A 23 -16.48 -21.04 14.06
CA LEU A 23 -16.43 -19.62 13.70
C LEU A 23 -17.78 -18.91 13.84
N LYS A 24 -18.84 -19.63 14.22
CA LYS A 24 -20.15 -19.03 14.47
C LYS A 24 -20.11 -18.19 15.74
N VAL A 25 -20.58 -16.96 15.65
CA VAL A 25 -20.68 -16.02 16.77
C VAL A 25 -22.00 -16.22 17.52
N HIS A 26 -23.02 -16.77 16.84
CA HIS A 26 -24.33 -17.05 17.43
C HIS A 26 -24.87 -18.43 17.00
N PRO A 27 -25.54 -19.20 17.88
CA PRO A 27 -26.07 -20.52 17.54
C PRO A 27 -27.05 -20.55 16.35
N ARG A 28 -27.69 -19.42 16.06
CA ARG A 28 -28.63 -19.25 14.92
C ARG A 28 -28.01 -18.60 13.67
N GLU A 29 -26.72 -18.26 13.68
CA GLU A 29 -26.04 -17.73 12.49
C GLU A 29 -26.06 -18.76 11.37
N THR A 30 -26.55 -18.36 10.19
CA THR A 30 -26.56 -19.24 9.02
C THR A 30 -25.15 -19.32 8.42
N TYR A 31 -24.87 -20.36 7.62
CA TYR A 31 -23.58 -20.42 6.92
C TYR A 31 -23.43 -19.29 5.92
N SER A 32 -24.52 -18.82 5.30
CA SER A 32 -24.48 -17.68 4.38
C SER A 32 -24.07 -16.40 5.10
N ASP A 33 -24.64 -16.13 6.28
CA ASP A 33 -24.28 -14.95 7.08
C ASP A 33 -22.82 -15.03 7.55
N LEU A 34 -22.39 -16.20 8.01
CA LEU A 34 -21.02 -16.44 8.42
C LEU A 34 -20.04 -16.23 7.26
N ILE A 35 -20.34 -16.77 6.07
CA ILE A 35 -19.50 -16.62 4.89
C ILE A 35 -19.48 -15.15 4.45
N ALA A 36 -20.61 -14.46 4.44
CA ALA A 36 -20.70 -13.04 4.11
C ALA A 36 -19.85 -12.19 5.07
N ARG A 37 -19.89 -12.49 6.38
CA ARG A 37 -19.06 -11.84 7.39
C ARG A 37 -17.57 -12.12 7.19
N LEU A 38 -17.19 -13.37 6.95
CA LEU A 38 -15.79 -13.71 6.66
C LEU A 38 -15.30 -13.00 5.39
N ALA A 39 -16.13 -12.95 4.34
CA ALA A 39 -15.82 -12.25 3.11
C ALA A 39 -15.70 -10.73 3.32
N SER A 40 -16.56 -10.12 4.14
CA SER A 40 -16.44 -8.70 4.48
C SER A 40 -15.16 -8.39 5.26
N CYS A 41 -14.71 -9.28 6.15
CA CYS A 41 -13.43 -9.11 6.86
C CYS A 41 -12.22 -9.16 5.92
N VAL A 42 -12.27 -9.98 4.87
CA VAL A 42 -11.20 -10.06 3.86
C VAL A 42 -11.16 -8.81 2.97
N GLN A 43 -12.29 -8.13 2.77
CA GLN A 43 -12.34 -6.89 2.00
C GLN A 43 -11.86 -5.66 2.78
N THR A 44 -11.92 -5.69 4.12
CA THR A 44 -11.50 -4.57 4.99
C THR A 44 -10.04 -4.63 5.44
N GLU A 45 -9.36 -5.76 5.23
CA GLU A 45 -7.98 -5.96 5.68
C GLU A 45 -7.13 -6.51 4.53
N GLN A 46 -7.00 -5.77 3.43
CA GLN A 46 -5.83 -5.99 2.58
C GLN A 46 -4.62 -5.55 3.40
N THR A 47 -3.81 -6.53 3.81
CA THR A 47 -2.54 -6.24 4.45
C THR A 47 -1.72 -5.39 3.48
N PRO A 48 -1.17 -4.24 3.91
CA PRO A 48 -0.30 -3.46 3.06
C PRO A 48 0.80 -4.39 2.53
N TRP A 49 1.02 -4.33 1.22
CA TRP A 49 2.11 -5.06 0.60
C TRP A 49 3.16 -4.05 0.15
N TYR A 50 4.41 -4.49 0.09
CA TYR A 50 5.55 -3.60 -0.07
C TYR A 50 6.23 -3.84 -1.41
N ILE A 51 6.69 -2.75 -2.02
CA ILE A 51 7.60 -2.80 -3.16
C ILE A 51 8.88 -2.03 -2.85
N PRO A 52 10.05 -2.55 -3.28
CA PRO A 52 11.29 -1.80 -3.18
C PRO A 52 11.40 -0.81 -4.34
N LEU A 53 11.44 0.49 -4.03
CA LEU A 53 11.88 1.51 -4.97
C LEU A 53 13.41 1.48 -5.02
N ILE A 54 13.96 0.96 -6.13
CA ILE A 54 15.40 0.76 -6.32
C ILE A 54 15.99 1.82 -7.25
N HIS A 55 15.20 2.28 -8.23
CA HIS A 55 15.64 3.26 -9.22
C HIS A 55 14.78 4.51 -9.13
N VAL A 56 15.41 5.67 -9.23
CA VAL A 56 14.74 6.98 -9.22
C VAL A 56 15.24 7.83 -10.36
N ARG A 57 14.45 8.84 -10.74
CA ARG A 57 14.82 9.83 -11.74
C ARG A 57 15.23 11.12 -11.03
N ILE A 58 16.43 11.61 -11.34
CA ILE A 58 16.94 12.87 -10.80
C ILE A 58 17.50 13.68 -11.94
N GLN A 59 16.88 14.84 -12.20
CA GLN A 59 17.25 15.73 -13.31
C GLN A 59 17.21 14.99 -14.65
N GLY A 60 16.20 14.14 -14.84
CA GLY A 60 16.06 13.32 -16.05
C GLY A 60 17.04 12.16 -16.20
N VAL A 61 17.92 11.92 -15.21
CA VAL A 61 18.85 10.78 -15.20
C VAL A 61 18.37 9.71 -14.22
N VAL A 62 18.25 8.47 -14.70
CA VAL A 62 17.93 7.33 -13.84
C VAL A 62 19.14 6.97 -12.98
N ARG A 63 18.94 6.88 -11.66
CA ARG A 63 19.96 6.50 -10.69
C ARG A 63 19.45 5.36 -9.82
N GLU A 64 20.34 4.43 -9.50
CA GLU A 64 20.08 3.35 -8.55
C GLU A 64 20.30 3.87 -7.11
N LEU A 65 19.39 3.54 -6.21
CA LEU A 65 19.49 3.81 -4.79
C LEU A 65 20.37 2.77 -4.10
N ARG A 66 21.15 3.21 -3.12
CA ARG A 66 22.00 2.32 -2.30
C ARG A 66 21.21 1.36 -1.44
N ARG A 67 20.10 1.88 -0.91
CA ARG A 67 19.16 1.15 -0.09
C ARG A 67 17.79 1.37 -0.74
N PRO A 68 17.06 0.28 -1.04
CA PRO A 68 15.70 0.42 -1.52
C PRO A 68 14.85 1.17 -0.51
N ILE A 69 13.95 2.01 -0.99
CA ILE A 69 12.88 2.57 -0.16
C ILE A 69 11.71 1.59 -0.24
N GLU A 70 11.27 1.07 0.90
CA GLU A 70 10.05 0.27 0.95
C GLU A 70 8.83 1.19 0.80
N ILE A 71 8.09 1.02 -0.29
CA ILE A 71 6.82 1.70 -0.54
C ILE A 71 5.71 0.77 -0.10
N SER A 72 4.91 1.22 0.86
CA SER A 72 3.68 0.55 1.27
C SER A 72 2.61 0.78 0.23
N ILE A 73 1.84 -0.26 -0.10
CA ILE A 73 0.71 -0.19 -1.02
C ILE A 73 -0.54 -0.72 -0.35
N GLU A 74 -1.57 0.10 -0.37
CA GLU A 74 -2.92 -0.20 0.11
C GLU A 74 -3.92 0.02 -1.03
N MET A 75 -5.03 -0.70 -0.99
CA MET A 75 -6.18 -0.46 -1.86
C MET A 75 -7.32 0.09 -1.03
N ASP A 76 -7.83 1.26 -1.42
CA ASP A 76 -9.01 1.86 -0.81
C ASP A 76 -9.94 2.39 -1.91
N GLU A 77 -11.24 2.16 -1.77
CA GLU A 77 -12.29 2.58 -2.72
C GLU A 77 -12.01 2.32 -4.23
N GLY A 78 -11.13 1.37 -4.56
CA GLY A 78 -10.75 1.05 -5.94
C GLY A 78 -9.51 1.78 -6.46
N GLU A 79 -8.83 2.54 -5.61
CA GLU A 79 -7.58 3.23 -5.89
C GLU A 79 -6.43 2.62 -5.10
N TYR A 80 -5.24 2.65 -5.69
CA TYR A 80 -3.98 2.30 -5.04
C TYR A 80 -3.46 3.53 -4.29
N ILE A 81 -3.23 3.39 -2.99
CA ILE A 81 -2.52 4.37 -2.17
C ILE A 81 -1.11 3.83 -1.96
N MET A 82 -0.11 4.54 -2.48
CA MET A 82 1.30 4.15 -2.36
C MET A 82 2.06 5.20 -1.56
N TYR A 83 2.78 4.80 -0.51
CA TYR A 83 3.39 5.76 0.39
C TYR A 83 4.65 5.28 1.09
N ASN A 84 5.45 6.27 1.51
CA ASN A 84 6.52 6.11 2.46
C ASN A 84 6.63 7.38 3.31
N HIS A 85 6.33 7.28 4.61
CA HIS A 85 6.34 8.44 5.51
C HIS A 85 7.75 8.98 5.79
N GLU A 86 8.78 8.14 5.68
CA GLU A 86 10.15 8.56 5.96
C GLU A 86 10.65 9.61 4.96
N TYR A 87 10.33 9.41 3.69
CA TYR A 87 10.70 10.27 2.57
C TYR A 87 9.55 11.18 2.09
N ARG A 88 8.43 11.17 2.81
CA ARG A 88 7.21 11.94 2.50
C ARG A 88 6.65 11.67 1.11
N LEU A 89 6.78 10.43 0.64
CA LEU A 89 6.20 10.00 -0.63
C LEU A 89 4.76 9.56 -0.38
N LEU A 90 3.82 10.05 -1.19
CA LEU A 90 2.42 9.64 -1.16
C LEU A 90 1.79 9.89 -2.52
N VAL A 91 1.21 8.85 -3.12
CA VAL A 91 0.41 8.98 -4.34
C VAL A 91 -0.85 8.13 -4.26
N VAL A 92 -1.87 8.56 -4.99
CA VAL A 92 -3.14 7.84 -5.15
C VAL A 92 -3.37 7.68 -6.64
N ALA A 93 -3.59 6.45 -7.11
CA ALA A 93 -3.70 6.15 -8.53
C ALA A 93 -4.74 5.05 -8.81
N PRO A 94 -5.43 5.08 -9.96
CA PRO A 94 -6.43 4.08 -10.32
C PRO A 94 -5.82 2.71 -10.65
N ASP A 95 -4.54 2.65 -11.00
CA ASP A 95 -3.82 1.40 -11.24
C ASP A 95 -2.35 1.44 -10.79
N LEU A 96 -1.78 0.24 -10.62
CA LEU A 96 -0.41 0.05 -10.14
C LEU A 96 0.63 0.70 -11.07
N SER A 97 0.42 0.69 -12.38
CA SER A 97 1.38 1.26 -13.33
C SER A 97 1.42 2.78 -13.25
N GLU A 98 0.29 3.43 -13.05
CA GLU A 98 0.20 4.87 -12.86
C GLU A 98 0.83 5.26 -11.51
N GLY A 99 0.43 4.62 -10.41
CA GLY A 99 1.00 4.93 -9.09
C GLY A 99 2.51 4.67 -9.00
N LEU A 100 3.05 3.68 -9.72
CA LEU A 100 4.50 3.46 -9.83
C LEU A 100 5.24 4.56 -10.58
N LYS A 101 4.59 5.22 -11.55
CA LYS A 101 5.19 6.38 -12.23
C LYS A 101 5.09 7.60 -11.33
N ASP A 102 3.93 7.82 -10.75
CA ASP A 102 3.67 8.97 -9.89
C ASP A 102 4.58 8.95 -8.66
N ILE A 103 4.84 7.79 -8.04
CA ILE A 103 5.75 7.71 -6.88
C ILE A 103 7.20 8.06 -7.26
N ILE A 104 7.61 7.79 -8.51
CA ILE A 104 8.93 8.18 -9.02
C ILE A 104 8.97 9.69 -9.29
N ASP A 105 7.89 10.25 -9.81
CA ASP A 105 7.77 11.68 -10.09
C ASP A 105 7.72 12.49 -8.78
N GLU A 106 6.92 12.03 -7.80
CA GLU A 106 6.86 12.56 -6.43
C GLU A 106 8.24 12.52 -5.74
N PHE A 107 9.04 11.47 -5.98
CA PHE A 107 10.42 11.43 -5.49
C PHE A 107 11.27 12.54 -6.12
N GLU A 108 11.17 12.75 -7.44
CA GLU A 108 11.94 13.79 -8.14
C GLU A 108 11.54 15.19 -7.70
N GLU A 109 10.23 15.43 -7.50
CA GLU A 109 9.72 16.70 -6.96
C GLU A 109 10.26 16.97 -5.55
N ASN A 110 10.15 16.00 -4.65
CA ASN A 110 10.72 16.10 -3.30
C ASN A 110 12.24 16.32 -3.31
N TRP A 111 12.95 15.66 -4.24
CA TRP A 111 14.39 15.91 -4.42
C TRP A 111 14.68 17.37 -4.80
N ASN A 112 13.91 17.93 -5.73
CA ASN A 112 14.07 19.32 -6.15
C ASN A 112 13.76 20.29 -5.00
N ASP A 113 12.74 20.01 -4.19
CA ASP A 113 12.31 20.87 -3.09
C ASP A 113 13.23 20.81 -1.86
N PHE A 114 13.84 19.66 -1.56
CA PHE A 114 14.64 19.51 -0.34
C PHE A 114 16.14 19.47 -0.58
N VAL A 115 16.59 18.95 -1.73
CA VAL A 115 18.02 18.75 -2.00
C VAL A 115 18.59 19.84 -2.90
N GLN A 116 17.85 20.30 -3.91
CA GLN A 116 18.36 21.32 -4.83
C GLN A 116 18.22 22.75 -4.31
N GLN A 117 17.29 23.01 -3.37
CA GLN A 117 17.15 24.31 -2.73
C GLN A 117 18.40 24.69 -1.92
N ASP A 118 18.61 25.99 -1.71
CA ASP A 118 19.64 26.49 -0.80
C ASP A 118 19.28 26.14 0.66
N GLU A 119 20.24 25.57 1.39
CA GLU A 119 20.04 25.10 2.77
C GLU A 119 19.57 26.23 3.70
N SER A 120 19.96 27.48 3.43
CA SER A 120 19.56 28.66 4.22
C SER A 120 18.07 28.96 4.17
N VAL A 121 17.35 28.42 3.19
CA VAL A 121 15.90 28.60 2.99
C VAL A 121 15.10 27.46 3.62
N LEU A 122 15.76 26.37 4.04
CA LEU A 122 15.13 25.18 4.60
C LEU A 122 14.88 25.32 6.10
N LEU A 123 13.68 24.96 6.54
CA LEU A 123 13.36 24.80 7.96
C LEU A 123 14.05 23.55 8.53
N GLY A 124 14.26 23.49 9.85
CA GLY A 124 15.02 22.40 10.49
C GLY A 124 14.56 20.98 10.11
N SER A 125 13.26 20.75 9.99
CA SER A 125 12.72 19.44 9.56
C SER A 125 12.97 19.11 8.09
N ALA A 126 13.16 20.11 7.23
CA ALA A 126 13.53 19.95 5.82
C ALA A 126 15.03 19.66 5.67
N ILE A 127 15.87 20.18 6.56
CA ILE A 127 17.31 19.86 6.59
C ILE A 127 17.53 18.38 6.91
N ASP A 128 16.79 17.82 7.87
CA ASP A 128 16.89 16.39 8.20
C ASP A 128 16.42 15.51 7.04
N LEU A 129 15.34 15.89 6.36
CA LEU A 129 14.85 15.19 5.18
C LEU A 129 15.87 15.23 4.03
N ARG A 130 16.48 16.40 3.78
CA ARG A 130 17.57 16.56 2.80
C ARG A 130 18.72 15.59 3.07
N ARG A 131 19.18 15.47 4.33
CA ARG A 131 20.25 14.54 4.70
C ARG A 131 19.88 13.09 4.38
N LYS A 132 18.63 12.69 4.64
CA LYS A 132 18.14 11.34 4.29
C LYS A 132 18.18 11.09 2.79
N PHE A 133 17.67 12.02 1.98
CA PHE A 133 17.71 11.90 0.52
C PHE A 133 19.14 11.77 -0.01
N LEU A 134 20.08 12.60 0.48
CA LEU A 134 21.48 12.52 0.08
C LEU A 134 22.11 11.16 0.43
N ALA A 135 21.79 10.60 1.59
CA ALA A 135 22.30 9.30 2.05
C ALA A 135 21.83 8.11 1.16
N LEU A 136 20.76 8.28 0.37
CA LEU A 136 20.30 7.25 -0.57
C LEU A 136 21.23 7.08 -1.78
N LEU A 137 22.04 8.10 -2.10
CA LEU A 137 22.86 8.13 -3.32
C LEU A 137 24.37 8.23 -3.06
N SER A 138 24.79 8.95 -2.02
CA SER A 138 26.21 9.23 -1.79
C SER A 138 27.01 7.99 -1.38
N GLU A 139 27.92 7.54 -2.28
CA GLU A 139 29.37 7.51 -1.98
C GLU A 139 29.68 8.16 -0.64
N GLU A 140 29.97 7.44 0.44
CA GLU A 140 30.79 7.95 1.56
C GLU A 140 30.09 8.69 2.72
N ALA A 141 30.65 8.56 3.94
CA ALA A 141 32.00 8.05 4.27
C ALA A 141 32.00 6.85 5.21
#